data_AF-A0A4W4HBE3-F1
#
_entry.id   AF-A0A4W4HBE3-F1
#
_cell.length_a   1.000
_cell.length_b   1.000
_cell.length_c   1.000
_cell.angle_alpha   90.00
_cell.angle_beta   90.00
_cell.angle_gamma   90.00
#
_symmetry.space_group_name_H-M   'P 1'
#
loop_
_entity.id
_entity.type
_entity.pdbx_description
1 polymer ?
#
loop_
_entity_poly.entity_id
_entity_poly.type
_entity_poly.pdbx_seq_one_letter_code
_entity_poly.pdbx_strand_id
1 'polypeptide(L)'
;IFESLFLLVQTGSHHQYHFMNKPKSWTEAQSFCRQTQTDLATVDNMEDMSRLLQSVSDTYTGSAWIGLYDDLKNSWRWSLEDPQFYKEGERDYRKWLYNPRNEDGNDYCGLMLYETKSIYGGKWIDKSCSEEHPFVCYDGKKILNKAYTIHHQ
;
A
#
# COMPACT_ATOMS: atom_id res chain seq x y z
N ILE A 1 38.13 -31.56 -13.61
CA ILE A 1 36.78 -31.73 -13.01
C ILE A 1 36.17 -30.34 -13.02
N PHE A 2 35.14 -30.11 -13.83
CA PHE A 2 34.57 -28.77 -14.06
C PHE A 2 33.62 -28.41 -12.91
N GLU A 3 34.00 -27.44 -12.08
CA GLU A 3 33.10 -26.79 -11.11
C GLU A 3 32.06 -25.96 -11.88
N SER A 4 30.82 -26.44 -11.94
CA SER A 4 29.72 -25.67 -12.53
C SER A 4 29.11 -24.75 -11.47
N LEU A 5 29.35 -23.44 -11.59
CA LEU A 5 28.62 -22.43 -10.82
C LEU A 5 27.14 -22.44 -11.24
N PHE A 6 26.24 -22.80 -10.33
CA PHE A 6 24.81 -22.56 -10.50
C PHE A 6 24.45 -21.21 -9.87
N LEU A 7 24.02 -20.25 -10.70
CA LEU A 7 23.41 -19.01 -10.21
C LEU A 7 21.93 -19.28 -9.92
N LEU A 8 21.58 -19.33 -8.64
CA LEU A 8 20.18 -19.24 -8.23
C LEU A 8 19.76 -17.76 -8.26
N VAL A 9 18.91 -17.38 -9.21
CA VAL A 9 18.29 -16.06 -9.23
C VAL A 9 17.12 -16.09 -8.25
N GLN A 10 17.28 -15.46 -7.08
CA GLN A 10 16.11 -15.14 -6.26
C GLN A 10 15.43 -13.93 -6.88
N THR A 11 14.26 -14.15 -7.49
CA THR A 11 13.40 -13.07 -7.98
C THR A 11 12.53 -12.56 -6.83
N GLY A 12 13.06 -11.62 -6.04
CA GLY A 12 12.24 -10.84 -5.12
C GLY A 12 11.53 -9.76 -5.90
N SER A 13 10.23 -9.91 -6.12
CA SER A 13 9.42 -8.89 -6.78
C SER A 13 8.74 -8.03 -5.72
N HIS A 14 9.03 -6.72 -5.69
CA HIS A 14 8.43 -5.82 -4.70
C HIS A 14 7.79 -4.61 -5.37
N HIS A 15 6.65 -4.18 -4.80
CA HIS A 15 5.96 -2.96 -5.17
C HIS A 15 6.75 -1.74 -4.67
N GLN A 16 6.76 -0.67 -5.47
CA GLN A 16 7.27 0.64 -5.03
C GLN A 16 6.10 1.52 -4.61
N TYR A 17 6.33 2.29 -3.55
CA TYR A 17 5.41 3.26 -2.99
C TYR A 17 6.00 4.65 -3.13
N HIS A 18 5.14 5.63 -3.44
CA HIS A 18 5.54 7.01 -3.68
C HIS A 18 4.66 7.96 -2.86
N PHE A 19 5.25 8.60 -1.85
CA PHE A 19 4.54 9.54 -0.99
C PHE A 19 4.38 10.91 -1.65
N MET A 20 3.15 11.40 -1.70
CA MET A 20 2.78 12.70 -2.25
C MET A 20 2.33 13.62 -1.11
N ASN A 21 3.21 14.52 -0.68
CA ASN A 21 2.94 15.48 0.39
C ASN A 21 2.15 16.72 -0.10
N LYS A 22 1.13 16.51 -0.94
CA LYS A 22 0.22 17.56 -1.39
C LYS A 22 -1.21 17.08 -1.15
N PRO A 23 -1.94 17.68 -0.19
CA PRO A 23 -3.28 17.22 0.14
C PRO A 23 -4.25 17.22 -1.04
N LYS A 24 -5.09 16.19 -1.09
CA LYS A 24 -6.15 15.98 -2.09
C LYS A 24 -7.30 15.21 -1.46
N SER A 25 -8.51 15.37 -2.00
CA SER A 25 -9.58 14.40 -1.74
C SER A 25 -9.18 13.01 -2.23
N TRP A 26 -9.80 11.96 -1.69
CA TRP A 26 -9.42 10.59 -2.05
C TRP A 26 -9.54 10.32 -3.56
N THR A 27 -10.63 10.78 -4.18
CA THR A 27 -10.86 10.61 -5.62
C THR A 27 -9.83 11.35 -6.47
N GLU A 28 -9.43 12.56 -6.06
CA GLU A 28 -8.38 13.31 -6.75
C GLU A 28 -7.00 12.68 -6.57
N ALA A 29 -6.71 12.14 -5.38
CA ALA A 29 -5.49 11.40 -5.09
C ALA A 29 -5.41 10.13 -5.94
N GLN A 30 -6.49 9.36 -6.03
CA GLN A 30 -6.61 8.19 -6.90
C GLN A 30 -6.38 8.54 -8.36
N SER A 31 -7.07 9.58 -8.84
CA SER A 31 -6.92 10.07 -10.21
C SER A 31 -5.48 10.46 -10.51
N PHE A 32 -4.81 11.14 -9.57
CA PHE A 32 -3.39 11.49 -9.69
C PHE A 32 -2.50 10.25 -9.79
N CYS A 33 -2.70 9.26 -8.91
CA CYS A 33 -1.89 8.03 -8.93
C CYS A 33 -2.11 7.23 -10.21
N ARG A 34 -3.33 7.16 -10.74
CA ARG A 34 -3.62 6.48 -12.02
C ARG A 34 -3.04 7.20 -13.24
N GLN A 35 -2.83 8.52 -13.15
CA GLN A 35 -2.19 9.30 -14.22
C GLN A 35 -0.66 9.20 -14.21
N THR A 36 -0.06 9.01 -13.03
CA THR A 36 1.39 9.09 -12.84
C THR A 36 2.05 7.75 -12.56
N GLN A 37 1.31 6.81 -11.96
CA GLN A 37 1.73 5.48 -11.52
C GLN A 37 0.65 4.43 -11.86
N THR A 38 0.27 3.54 -10.93
CA THR A 38 -0.81 2.55 -11.14
C THR A 38 -2.08 2.89 -10.37
N ASP A 39 -2.03 3.00 -9.04
CA ASP A 39 -3.19 3.46 -8.24
C ASP A 39 -2.73 3.99 -6.88
N LEU A 40 -3.67 4.37 -6.02
CA LEU A 40 -3.42 4.55 -4.58
C LEU A 40 -2.91 3.26 -3.95
N ALA A 41 -2.03 3.43 -2.95
CA ALA A 41 -1.32 2.34 -2.31
C ALA A 41 -2.25 1.21 -1.86
N THR A 42 -2.00 0.02 -2.38
CA THR A 42 -2.58 -1.23 -1.90
C THR A 42 -1.59 -1.89 -0.95
N VAL A 43 -2.10 -2.40 0.17
CA VAL A 43 -1.31 -3.14 1.14
C VAL A 43 -1.98 -4.47 1.40
N ASP A 44 -1.29 -5.55 1.04
CA ASP A 44 -1.84 -6.89 1.12
C ASP A 44 -1.14 -7.81 2.14
N ASN A 45 0.01 -7.38 2.68
CA ASN A 45 0.74 -8.08 3.72
C ASN A 45 1.62 -7.13 4.56
N MET A 46 2.28 -7.69 5.59
CA MET A 46 3.15 -6.92 6.49
C MET A 46 4.41 -6.38 5.82
N GLU A 47 4.93 -7.05 4.79
CA GLU A 47 6.12 -6.57 4.08
C GLU A 47 5.78 -5.34 3.23
N ASP A 48 4.62 -5.34 2.58
CA ASP A 48 4.08 -4.19 1.86
C ASP A 48 3.83 -3.01 2.81
N MET A 49 3.30 -3.25 4.02
CA MET A 49 3.24 -2.20 5.04
C MET A 49 4.60 -1.62 5.37
N SER A 50 5.62 -2.48 5.54
CA SER A 50 6.97 -2.01 5.88
C SER A 50 7.56 -1.16 4.75
N ARG A 51 7.41 -1.58 3.50
CA ARG A 51 7.84 -0.82 2.32
C ARG A 51 7.11 0.51 2.18
N LEU A 52 5.79 0.51 2.37
CA LEU A 52 4.97 1.73 2.35
C LEU A 52 5.48 2.71 3.41
N LEU A 53 5.68 2.26 4.64
CA LEU A 53 6.21 3.11 5.71
C LEU A 53 7.60 3.67 5.36
N GLN A 54 8.47 2.87 4.74
CA GLN A 54 9.80 3.35 4.32
C GLN A 54 9.76 4.38 3.18
N SER A 55 8.67 4.46 2.40
CA SER A 55 8.53 5.42 1.30
C SER A 55 8.22 6.86 1.73
N VAL A 56 7.81 7.03 2.98
CA VAL A 56 7.43 8.32 3.54
C VAL A 56 8.64 8.86 4.33
N SER A 57 8.84 10.18 4.32
CA SER A 57 9.99 10.79 5.02
C SER A 57 9.94 10.51 6.53
N ASP A 58 11.08 10.21 7.14
CA ASP A 58 11.23 10.04 8.60
C ASP A 58 10.77 11.25 9.42
N THR A 59 10.71 12.43 8.80
CA THR A 59 10.28 13.68 9.45
C THR A 59 8.77 13.92 9.38
N TYR A 60 8.06 13.15 8.55
CA TYR A 60 6.61 13.24 8.46
C TYR A 60 5.95 12.55 9.66
N THR A 61 4.92 13.15 10.24
CA THR A 61 4.20 12.62 11.41
C THR A 61 2.67 12.65 11.26
N GLY A 62 2.18 12.71 10.03
CA GLY A 62 0.75 12.83 9.74
C GLY A 62 0.08 11.53 9.31
N SER A 63 -0.80 11.67 8.33
CA SER A 63 -1.64 10.62 7.80
C SER A 63 -1.73 10.71 6.28
N ALA A 64 -1.88 9.58 5.62
CA ALA A 64 -1.93 9.53 4.17
C ALA A 64 -3.05 8.64 3.64
N TRP A 65 -3.72 9.06 2.58
CA TRP A 65 -4.66 8.21 1.85
C TRP A 65 -3.96 6.98 1.30
N ILE A 66 -4.64 5.86 1.44
CA ILE A 66 -4.34 4.58 0.79
C ILE A 66 -5.54 4.14 -0.05
N GLY A 67 -5.37 3.08 -0.84
CA GLY A 67 -6.35 2.65 -1.82
C GLY A 67 -7.63 2.01 -1.27
N LEU A 68 -7.88 2.05 0.04
CA LEU A 68 -9.11 1.53 0.65
C LEU A 68 -10.25 2.53 0.52
N TYR A 69 -11.42 2.05 0.14
CA TYR A 69 -12.66 2.82 0.13
C TYR A 69 -13.87 1.94 0.45
N ASP A 70 -14.93 2.58 0.91
CA ASP A 70 -16.23 2.00 1.19
C ASP A 70 -17.32 3.02 0.84
N ASP A 71 -17.97 2.80 -0.29
CA ASP A 71 -19.05 3.62 -0.87
C ASP A 71 -20.42 2.93 -0.74
N LEU A 72 -20.49 1.79 -0.04
CA LEU A 72 -21.72 1.10 0.33
C LEU A 72 -21.67 0.74 1.81
N LYS A 73 -22.70 0.05 2.30
CA LYS A 73 -22.73 -0.38 3.70
C LYS A 73 -21.71 -1.49 3.97
N ASN A 74 -20.65 -1.16 4.70
CA ASN A 74 -19.61 -2.09 5.18
C ASN A 74 -18.96 -2.93 4.06
N SER A 75 -18.60 -2.30 2.94
CA SER A 75 -18.12 -2.94 1.71
C SER A 75 -16.64 -2.65 1.37
N TRP A 76 -15.82 -2.37 2.39
CA TRP A 76 -14.39 -2.02 2.26
C TRP A 76 -13.62 -2.82 1.22
N ARG A 77 -13.14 -2.12 0.19
CA ARG A 77 -12.46 -2.68 -0.98
C ARG A 77 -11.23 -1.86 -1.35
N TRP A 78 -10.27 -2.54 -1.97
CA TRP A 78 -9.11 -1.89 -2.57
C TRP A 78 -9.50 -1.33 -3.94
N SER A 79 -8.99 -0.14 -4.25
CA SER A 79 -9.15 0.54 -5.54
C SER A 79 -8.42 -0.13 -6.69
N LEU A 80 -7.38 -0.91 -6.37
CA LEU A 80 -6.71 -1.75 -7.35
C LEU A 80 -7.57 -2.97 -7.67
N GLU A 81 -8.14 -2.98 -8.87
CA GLU A 81 -9.01 -4.05 -9.35
C GLU A 81 -8.26 -5.12 -10.17
N ASP A 82 -7.01 -5.45 -9.82
CA ASP A 82 -6.24 -6.50 -10.51
C ASP A 82 -6.20 -7.79 -9.68
N PRO A 83 -6.89 -8.88 -10.06
CA PRO A 83 -6.84 -10.16 -9.33
C PRO A 83 -5.48 -10.84 -9.35
N GLN A 84 -4.65 -10.60 -10.37
CA GLN A 84 -3.32 -11.22 -10.49
C GLN A 84 -2.29 -10.56 -9.55
N PHE A 85 -2.62 -9.38 -9.03
CA PHE A 85 -1.83 -8.71 -8.01
C PHE A 85 -1.83 -9.48 -6.70
N TYR A 86 -3.00 -9.97 -6.28
CA TYR A 86 -3.20 -10.56 -4.96
C TYR A 86 -3.02 -12.08 -5.00
N LYS A 87 -2.28 -12.61 -4.03
CA LYS A 87 -2.34 -14.02 -3.67
C LYS A 87 -3.64 -14.32 -2.93
N GLU A 88 -3.89 -15.60 -2.68
CA GLU A 88 -5.05 -16.04 -1.91
C GLU A 88 -5.05 -15.38 -0.51
N GLY A 89 -6.16 -14.75 -0.13
CA GLY A 89 -6.34 -14.07 1.15
C GLY A 89 -5.72 -12.67 1.28
N GLU A 90 -4.87 -12.25 0.34
CA GLU A 90 -4.15 -10.96 0.39
C GLU A 90 -5.11 -9.76 0.23
N ARG A 91 -6.20 -9.91 -0.55
CA ARG A 91 -7.27 -8.89 -0.69
C ARG A 91 -7.98 -8.56 0.61
N ASP A 92 -8.01 -9.48 1.56
CA ASP A 92 -8.73 -9.37 2.83
C ASP A 92 -7.84 -8.87 3.96
N TYR A 93 -6.56 -8.62 3.70
CA TYR A 93 -5.65 -8.06 4.70
C TYR A 93 -6.16 -6.71 5.19
N ARG A 94 -6.27 -6.55 6.52
CA ARG A 94 -6.69 -5.32 7.17
C ARG A 94 -5.81 -5.00 8.37
N LYS A 95 -5.43 -3.73 8.49
CA LYS A 95 -4.63 -3.22 9.61
C LYS A 95 -5.30 -2.03 10.30
N TRP A 96 -6.61 -2.13 10.49
CA TRP A 96 -7.41 -1.11 11.15
C TRP A 96 -6.93 -0.82 12.57
N LEU A 97 -7.02 0.44 12.99
CA LEU A 97 -6.84 0.85 14.39
C LEU A 97 -8.05 0.43 15.24
N TYR A 98 -9.24 0.63 14.68
CA TYR A 98 -10.53 0.18 15.18
C TYR A 98 -11.36 -0.27 13.98
N ASN A 99 -12.24 -1.26 14.16
CA ASN A 99 -13.06 -1.75 13.05
C ASN A 99 -13.96 -0.61 12.53
N PRO A 100 -13.83 -0.20 11.26
CA PRO A 100 -14.68 0.84 10.69
C PRO A 100 -16.11 0.32 10.60
N ARG A 101 -17.08 1.15 10.96
CA ARG A 101 -18.51 0.83 10.84
C ARG A 101 -19.15 1.88 9.94
N ASN A 102 -19.47 1.48 8.72
CA ASN A 102 -20.20 2.32 7.77
C ASN A 102 -21.65 1.87 7.69
N GLU A 103 -22.40 2.02 8.78
CA GLU A 103 -23.77 1.50 8.87
C GLU A 103 -24.77 2.27 7.99
N ASP A 104 -24.45 3.53 7.70
CA ASP A 104 -25.26 4.46 6.91
C ASP A 104 -24.93 4.42 5.40
N GLY A 105 -23.83 3.76 5.01
CA GLY A 105 -23.41 3.68 3.61
C GLY A 105 -22.90 5.01 3.05
N ASN A 106 -22.25 5.82 3.89
CA ASN A 106 -21.59 7.05 3.46
C ASN A 106 -20.25 6.73 2.78
N ASP A 107 -19.72 7.67 1.99
CA ASP A 107 -18.41 7.51 1.34
C ASP A 107 -17.27 7.67 2.36
N TYR A 108 -16.73 6.54 2.80
CA TYR A 108 -15.55 6.49 3.67
C TYR A 108 -14.34 5.92 2.95
N CYS A 109 -13.19 6.50 3.27
CA CYS A 109 -11.92 6.16 2.65
C CYS A 109 -10.87 5.83 3.71
N GLY A 110 -9.95 4.93 3.37
CA GLY A 110 -8.93 4.43 4.29
C GLY A 110 -7.76 5.40 4.40
N LEU A 111 -7.51 5.87 5.61
CA LEU A 111 -6.42 6.78 5.94
C LEU A 111 -5.41 6.05 6.83
N MET A 112 -4.15 5.97 6.37
CA MET A 112 -3.06 5.38 7.15
C MET A 112 -2.46 6.43 8.09
N LEU A 113 -2.25 6.05 9.36
CA LEU A 113 -1.56 6.86 10.36
C LEU A 113 -0.06 6.54 10.35
N TYR A 114 0.77 7.52 10.02
CA TYR A 114 2.19 7.29 9.76
C TYR A 114 3.06 7.25 11.01
N GLU A 115 2.71 8.01 12.06
CA GLU A 115 3.54 8.30 13.25
C GLU A 115 4.52 7.17 13.62
N THR A 116 5.76 7.33 13.15
CA THR A 116 6.73 6.25 12.85
C THR A 116 7.33 5.55 14.06
N LYS A 117 6.96 5.96 15.28
CA LYS A 117 7.55 5.44 16.52
C LYS A 117 6.56 5.33 17.69
N SER A 118 5.24 5.42 17.44
CA SER A 118 4.20 5.33 18.47
C SER A 118 3.16 4.22 18.18
N ILE A 119 2.21 4.07 19.10
CA ILE A 119 1.12 3.08 19.26
C ILE A 119 0.37 2.71 17.95
N TYR A 120 0.45 3.55 16.92
CA TYR A 120 -0.31 3.43 15.68
C TYR A 120 0.42 2.66 14.56
N GLY A 121 1.76 2.67 14.50
CA GLY A 121 2.58 1.81 13.62
C GLY A 121 2.07 1.54 12.20
N GLY A 122 1.51 2.53 11.49
CA GLY A 122 0.90 2.33 10.17
C GLY A 122 -0.49 1.70 10.19
N LYS A 123 -1.27 1.88 11.25
CA LYS A 123 -2.68 1.43 11.33
C LYS A 123 -3.59 2.37 10.57
N TRP A 124 -4.77 1.89 10.22
CA TRP A 124 -5.71 2.60 9.35
C TRP A 124 -6.94 3.05 10.11
N ILE A 125 -7.51 4.17 9.68
CA ILE A 125 -8.82 4.67 10.13
C ILE A 125 -9.67 5.02 8.91
N ASP A 126 -10.97 5.07 9.09
CA ASP A 126 -11.92 5.57 8.11
C ASP A 126 -12.13 7.08 8.27
N LYS A 127 -12.16 7.80 7.14
CA LYS A 127 -12.42 9.24 7.05
C LYS A 127 -13.28 9.56 5.84
N SER A 128 -13.99 10.69 5.88
CA SER A 128 -14.80 11.11 4.74
C SER A 128 -13.90 11.23 3.51
N CYS A 129 -14.29 10.63 2.39
CA CYS A 129 -13.50 10.67 1.15
C CYS A 129 -13.30 12.10 0.62
N SER A 130 -14.14 13.05 1.05
CA SER A 130 -14.04 14.48 0.70
C SER A 130 -12.97 15.24 1.48
N GLU A 131 -12.39 14.67 2.55
CA GLU A 131 -11.31 15.32 3.29
C GLU A 131 -10.02 15.36 2.45
N GLU A 132 -9.22 16.41 2.63
CA GLU A 132 -7.95 16.54 1.92
C GLU A 132 -6.78 16.02 2.76
N HIS A 133 -6.09 14.99 2.28
CA HIS A 133 -4.91 14.43 2.93
C HIS A 133 -3.78 14.20 1.91
N PRO A 134 -2.50 14.21 2.35
CA PRO A 134 -1.41 13.59 1.59
C PRO A 134 -1.76 12.15 1.24
N PHE A 135 -1.06 11.56 0.29
CA PHE A 135 -1.43 10.24 -0.22
C PHE A 135 -0.22 9.45 -0.71
N VAL A 136 -0.37 8.14 -0.79
CA VAL A 136 0.68 7.25 -1.29
C VAL A 136 0.19 6.58 -2.57
N CYS A 137 0.94 6.74 -3.65
CA CYS A 137 0.73 5.98 -4.88
C CYS A 137 1.55 4.68 -4.84
N TYR A 138 1.16 3.68 -5.61
CA TYR A 138 2.00 2.51 -5.85
C TYR A 138 2.15 2.20 -7.35
N ASP A 139 3.25 1.52 -7.67
CA ASP A 139 3.53 1.00 -8.99
C ASP A 139 3.12 -0.48 -9.04
N GLY A 140 2.13 -0.83 -9.84
CA GLY A 140 1.72 -2.22 -10.11
C GLY A 140 2.73 -3.01 -10.94
N LYS A 141 3.87 -2.38 -11.29
CA LYS A 141 5.00 -3.06 -11.91
C LYS A 141 5.84 -3.72 -10.83
N LYS A 142 5.74 -5.04 -10.77
CA LYS A 142 6.64 -5.95 -10.06
C LYS A 142 8.10 -5.66 -10.45
N ILE A 143 8.85 -4.97 -9.60
CA ILE A 143 10.29 -4.74 -9.84
C ILE A 143 11.03 -6.02 -9.49
N LEU A 144 11.63 -6.64 -10.50
CA LEU A 144 12.50 -7.80 -10.33
C LEU A 144 13.81 -7.39 -9.67
N ASN A 145 13.92 -7.54 -8.36
CA ASN A 145 15.22 -7.50 -7.69
C ASN A 145 15.94 -8.81 -8.00
N LYS A 146 16.90 -8.77 -8.93
CA LYS A 146 17.78 -9.90 -9.21
C LYS A 146 18.86 -9.94 -8.13
N ALA A 147 18.69 -10.81 -7.14
CA ALA A 147 19.77 -11.19 -6.23
C ALA A 147 20.43 -12.48 -6.76
N TYR A 148 21.75 -12.45 -6.90
CA TYR A 148 22.54 -13.63 -7.28
C TYR A 148 23.19 -14.21 -6.03
N THR A 149 22.82 -15.43 -5.65
CA THR A 149 23.51 -16.15 -4.59
C THR A 149 24.55 -17.08 -5.24
N ILE A 150 25.82 -16.88 -4.87
CA ILE A 150 26.91 -17.74 -5.31
C ILE A 150 27.13 -18.78 -4.22
N HIS A 151 26.88 -20.05 -4.53
CA HIS A 151 27.24 -21.16 -3.66
C HIS A 151 28.60 -21.70 -4.09
N HIS A 152 29.57 -21.66 -3.20
CA HIS A 152 30.83 -22.39 -3.30
C HIS A 152 30.73 -23.62 -2.41
N GLN A 153 31.02 -24.80 -2.96
CA GLN A 153 31.13 -26.05 -2.21
C GLN A 153 32.60 -26.41 -2.00
#